data_AF-A0A3D2IGT8-F1
#
_entry.id   AF-A0A3D2IGT8-F1
#
_cell.length_a   1.000
_cell.length_b   1.000
_cell.length_c   1.000
_cell.angle_alpha   90.00
_cell.angle_beta   90.00
_cell.angle_gamma   90.00
#
_symmetry.space_group_name_H-M   'P 1'
#
loop_
_entity.id
_entity.type
_entity.pdbx_description
1 polymer ?
#
loop_
_entity_poly.entity_id
_entity_poly.type
_entity_poly.pdbx_seq_one_letter_code
_entity_poly.pdbx_strand_id
1 'polypeptide(L)'
;MASLDQLCVNTIRTLSMDAVQKANSGHPGMPMGMADVSYILWTKFLKHNPKNPEWFDRDRFILSAGHGSMLIYSLLHLTGYDLSLDEIKNFRQMGSKTAGHPEKHLTPGVEMTTGPLGQGFATGVGMAMAEKFMAGKFNTSQHKIVDHYTYAIVSDGDLMEGISHEAASLAGHLQLGKMIYLYDANSISIDGSRDLSFTEDPVKRFEAYGWHVQEIDGHDHAQIEDAINKAQSEASKPSIVICRTHIGFGSPNKQDSASSHGSPLGEDEIVLTKKGYGWDPEKKFFIPEEALAVFREEVVKGEASESTWNDLLTNYQSEQNALAQEFKSWINRELPENLESLLPVFEADEKGVASRSASGTVLN
;
A
#
# COMPACT_ATOMS: atom_id res chain seq x y z
N MET A 1 -10.24 15.56 26.41
CA MET A 1 -9.80 14.21 26.02
C MET A 1 -9.67 14.22 24.50
N ALA A 2 -8.66 13.57 23.94
CA ALA A 2 -8.55 13.40 22.50
C ALA A 2 -9.75 12.59 21.97
N SER A 3 -10.14 12.79 20.71
CA SER A 3 -11.16 11.94 20.07
C SER A 3 -10.66 10.49 19.98
N LEU A 4 -11.59 9.54 19.84
CA LEU A 4 -11.23 8.12 19.65
C LEU A 4 -10.37 7.92 18.40
N ASP A 5 -10.68 8.63 17.31
CA ASP A 5 -9.89 8.63 16.08
C ASP A 5 -8.45 9.12 16.33
N GLN A 6 -8.30 10.22 17.08
CA GLN A 6 -6.97 10.72 17.43
C GLN A 6 -6.19 9.75 18.33
N LEU A 7 -6.88 9.02 19.21
CA LEU A 7 -6.27 7.97 20.02
C LEU A 7 -5.76 6.81 19.14
N CYS A 8 -6.52 6.42 18.13
CA CYS A 8 -6.11 5.41 17.15
C CYS A 8 -4.87 5.85 16.36
N VAL A 9 -4.89 7.08 15.84
CA VAL A 9 -3.73 7.67 15.14
C VAL A 9 -2.50 7.72 16.04
N ASN A 10 -2.64 8.20 17.28
CA ASN A 10 -1.51 8.28 18.20
C ASN A 10 -1.01 6.89 18.66
N THR A 11 -1.86 5.86 18.63
CA THR A 11 -1.44 4.47 18.83
C THR A 11 -0.49 4.01 17.71
N ILE A 12 -0.78 4.33 16.45
CA ILE A 12 0.12 4.04 15.31
C ILE A 12 1.46 4.76 15.49
N ARG A 13 1.42 6.06 15.79
CA ARG A 13 2.62 6.91 15.98
C ARG A 13 3.51 6.37 17.08
N THR A 14 2.92 6.07 18.23
CA THR A 14 3.66 5.64 19.43
C THR A 14 4.22 4.24 19.27
N LEU A 15 3.49 3.29 18.67
CA LEU A 15 4.05 1.97 18.32
C LEU A 15 5.23 2.09 17.37
N SER A 16 5.10 2.94 16.34
CA SER A 16 6.15 3.14 15.34
C SER A 16 7.44 3.70 15.94
N MET A 17 7.35 4.78 16.73
CA MET A 17 8.53 5.38 17.33
C MET A 17 9.15 4.51 18.44
N ASP A 18 8.33 3.79 19.22
CA ASP A 18 8.82 2.86 20.25
C ASP A 18 9.58 1.67 19.64
N ALA A 19 9.07 1.11 18.53
CA ALA A 19 9.74 0.01 17.83
C ALA A 19 11.06 0.45 17.20
N VAL A 20 11.08 1.60 16.52
CA VAL A 20 12.31 2.20 15.96
C VAL A 20 13.33 2.46 17.08
N GLN A 21 12.87 2.99 18.22
CA GLN A 21 13.74 3.27 19.37
C GLN A 21 14.32 1.99 19.97
N LYS A 22 13.49 0.96 20.17
CA LYS A 22 13.94 -0.34 20.71
C LYS A 22 14.95 -1.01 19.78
N ALA A 23 14.72 -0.94 18.47
CA ALA A 23 15.64 -1.47 17.47
C ALA A 23 16.94 -0.64 17.36
N ASN A 24 16.95 0.57 17.91
CA ASN A 24 17.99 1.58 17.70
C ASN A 24 18.31 1.79 16.20
N SER A 25 17.29 1.64 15.36
CA SER A 25 17.38 1.63 13.89
C SER A 25 15.99 1.82 13.28
N GLY A 26 15.89 2.60 12.22
CA GLY A 26 14.66 2.78 11.44
C GLY A 26 14.25 4.23 11.25
N HIS A 27 13.03 4.41 10.74
CA HIS A 27 12.53 5.68 10.22
C HIS A 27 11.22 6.06 10.93
N PRO A 28 11.26 6.93 11.95
CA PRO A 28 10.05 7.32 12.68
C PRO A 28 9.26 8.44 11.99
N GLY A 29 9.93 9.29 11.19
CA GLY A 29 9.36 10.52 10.65
C GLY A 29 8.11 10.32 9.79
N MET A 30 8.21 9.52 8.72
CA MET A 30 7.07 9.26 7.83
C MET A 30 5.93 8.52 8.54
N PRO A 31 6.17 7.44 9.33
CA PRO A 31 5.10 6.82 10.11
C PRO A 31 4.34 7.80 11.01
N MET A 32 5.02 8.80 11.56
CA MET A 32 4.38 9.83 12.39
C MET A 32 3.52 10.81 11.57
N GLY A 33 4.03 11.25 10.42
CA GLY A 33 3.34 12.17 9.51
C GLY A 33 2.12 11.54 8.83
N MET A 34 2.26 10.31 8.34
CA MET A 34 1.22 9.62 7.56
C MET A 34 0.22 8.82 8.40
N ALA A 35 0.27 8.89 9.72
CA ALA A 35 -0.61 8.13 10.61
C ALA A 35 -2.09 8.47 10.42
N ASP A 36 -2.45 9.75 10.25
CA ASP A 36 -3.83 10.20 10.03
C ASP A 36 -4.39 9.64 8.72
N VAL A 37 -3.67 9.88 7.61
CA VAL A 37 -4.03 9.38 6.28
C VAL A 37 -4.20 7.86 6.28
N SER A 38 -3.26 7.14 6.90
CA SER A 38 -3.28 5.68 6.91
C SER A 38 -4.40 5.12 7.78
N TYR A 39 -4.67 5.74 8.92
CA TYR A 39 -5.78 5.37 9.79
C TYR A 39 -7.11 5.45 9.04
N ILE A 40 -7.37 6.57 8.37
CA ILE A 40 -8.60 6.77 7.61
C ILE A 40 -8.70 5.77 6.46
N LEU A 41 -7.64 5.60 5.66
CA LEU A 41 -7.62 4.62 4.57
C LEU A 41 -7.97 3.22 5.07
N TRP A 42 -7.27 2.74 6.11
CA TRP A 42 -7.34 1.35 6.57
C TRP A 42 -8.61 1.00 7.35
N THR A 43 -9.29 1.98 7.96
CA THR A 43 -10.47 1.71 8.80
C THR A 43 -11.80 2.09 8.14
N LYS A 44 -11.75 2.86 7.05
CA LYS A 44 -12.96 3.35 6.35
C LYS A 44 -13.06 2.93 4.88
N PHE A 45 -11.95 2.70 4.19
CA PHE A 45 -11.96 2.53 2.73
C PHE A 45 -11.37 1.21 2.24
N LEU A 46 -10.32 0.70 2.88
CA LEU A 46 -9.61 -0.48 2.42
C LEU A 46 -10.47 -1.74 2.60
N LYS A 47 -10.85 -2.40 1.50
CA LYS A 47 -11.56 -3.68 1.53
C LYS A 47 -10.57 -4.83 1.71
N HIS A 48 -10.37 -5.33 2.92
CA HIS A 48 -9.39 -6.38 3.19
C HIS A 48 -9.87 -7.39 4.24
N ASN A 49 -9.32 -8.60 4.25
CA ASN A 49 -9.57 -9.58 5.31
C ASN A 49 -8.25 -9.94 6.03
N PRO A 50 -8.03 -9.45 7.26
CA PRO A 50 -6.86 -9.81 8.06
C PRO A 50 -6.70 -11.32 8.32
N LYS A 51 -7.80 -12.10 8.28
CA LYS A 51 -7.80 -13.56 8.43
C LYS A 51 -7.57 -14.33 7.13
N ASN A 52 -7.73 -13.69 5.99
CA ASN A 52 -7.31 -14.21 4.71
C ASN A 52 -6.58 -13.14 3.87
N PRO A 53 -5.29 -12.89 4.19
CA PRO A 53 -4.47 -11.94 3.43
C PRO A 53 -4.34 -12.26 1.95
N GLU A 54 -4.69 -13.48 1.52
CA GLU A 54 -4.62 -13.92 0.12
C GLU A 54 -5.96 -13.88 -0.61
N TRP A 55 -7.03 -13.39 0.02
CA TRP A 55 -8.33 -13.20 -0.64
C TRP A 55 -8.16 -12.44 -1.95
N PHE A 56 -8.57 -13.06 -3.06
CA PHE A 56 -8.23 -12.59 -4.41
C PHE A 56 -8.74 -11.17 -4.71
N ASP A 57 -9.95 -10.84 -4.28
CA ASP A 57 -10.59 -9.56 -4.59
C ASP A 57 -10.51 -8.52 -3.47
N ARG A 58 -9.57 -8.66 -2.55
CA ARG A 58 -9.25 -7.58 -1.58
C ARG A 58 -8.70 -6.34 -2.30
N ASP A 59 -8.80 -5.17 -1.70
CA ASP A 59 -7.99 -4.02 -2.13
C ASP A 59 -6.50 -4.28 -1.85
N ARG A 60 -5.65 -3.80 -2.75
CA ARG A 60 -4.19 -3.90 -2.60
C ARG A 60 -3.66 -2.63 -1.96
N PHE A 61 -2.80 -2.75 -0.97
CA PHE A 61 -2.10 -1.62 -0.37
C PHE A 61 -0.57 -1.78 -0.49
N ILE A 62 0.08 -0.77 -1.05
CA ILE A 62 1.53 -0.75 -1.25
C ILE A 62 2.14 0.42 -0.48
N LEU A 63 3.11 0.14 0.39
CA LEU A 63 3.95 1.17 0.98
C LEU A 63 5.19 1.40 0.11
N SER A 64 5.09 2.23 -0.93
CA SER A 64 6.21 2.50 -1.86
C SER A 64 7.38 3.13 -1.13
N ALA A 65 7.09 4.07 -0.23
CA ALA A 65 8.01 4.63 0.75
C ALA A 65 8.34 3.59 1.84
N GLY A 66 8.94 2.46 1.44
CA GLY A 66 9.12 1.28 2.28
C GLY A 66 9.98 1.52 3.52
N HIS A 67 10.74 2.60 3.58
CA HIS A 67 11.49 2.98 4.77
C HIS A 67 10.59 3.23 5.99
N GLY A 68 9.34 3.69 5.77
CA GLY A 68 8.32 3.84 6.81
C GLY A 68 7.65 2.53 7.20
N SER A 69 8.36 1.39 7.11
CA SER A 69 7.85 0.03 7.38
C SER A 69 7.10 -0.13 8.69
N MET A 70 7.48 0.62 9.74
CA MET A 70 6.77 0.59 11.02
C MET A 70 5.31 1.07 10.94
N LEU A 71 4.96 1.92 9.96
CA LEU A 71 3.58 2.32 9.70
C LEU A 71 2.74 1.11 9.29
N ILE A 72 3.17 0.39 8.25
CA ILE A 72 2.43 -0.79 7.75
C ILE A 72 2.43 -1.91 8.79
N TYR A 73 3.53 -2.15 9.52
CA TYR A 73 3.54 -3.17 10.57
C TYR A 73 2.59 -2.83 11.72
N SER A 74 2.52 -1.57 12.14
CA SER A 74 1.55 -1.12 13.16
C SER A 74 0.12 -1.37 12.68
N LEU A 75 -0.21 -1.00 11.43
CA LEU A 75 -1.53 -1.21 10.85
C LEU A 75 -1.89 -2.70 10.76
N LEU A 76 -0.99 -3.55 10.27
CA LEU A 76 -1.19 -4.99 10.18
C LEU A 76 -1.45 -5.62 11.57
N HIS A 77 -0.64 -5.24 12.56
CA HIS A 77 -0.82 -5.70 13.95
C HIS A 77 -2.18 -5.26 14.52
N LEU A 78 -2.52 -3.97 14.37
CA LEU A 78 -3.72 -3.38 14.94
C LEU A 78 -5.00 -3.88 14.25
N THR A 79 -4.97 -4.16 12.95
CA THR A 79 -6.14 -4.64 12.18
C THR A 79 -6.35 -6.16 12.22
N GLY A 80 -5.34 -6.95 12.61
CA GLY A 80 -5.57 -8.34 13.07
C GLY A 80 -5.02 -9.42 12.17
N TYR A 81 -4.06 -9.04 11.33
CA TYR A 81 -3.20 -9.96 10.61
C TYR A 81 -2.40 -10.80 11.59
N ASP A 82 -1.81 -11.90 11.09
CA ASP A 82 -0.88 -12.75 11.85
C ASP A 82 0.48 -12.07 12.07
N LEU A 83 0.46 -10.93 12.76
CA LEU A 83 1.59 -10.13 13.16
C LEU A 83 1.37 -9.67 14.60
N SER A 84 2.01 -10.35 15.55
CA SER A 84 1.83 -10.08 16.97
C SER A 84 2.57 -8.82 17.43
N LEU A 85 2.23 -8.32 18.62
CA LEU A 85 2.95 -7.21 19.23
C LEU A 85 4.42 -7.56 19.49
N ASP A 86 4.73 -8.84 19.70
CA ASP A 86 6.11 -9.28 19.91
C ASP A 86 6.93 -9.20 18.62
N GLU A 87 6.31 -9.39 17.44
CA GLU A 87 6.97 -9.07 16.18
C GLU A 87 7.26 -7.57 16.06
N ILE A 88 6.32 -6.69 16.42
CA ILE A 88 6.56 -5.23 16.45
C ILE A 88 7.73 -4.88 17.38
N LYS A 89 7.82 -5.52 18.56
CA LYS A 89 8.96 -5.37 19.47
C LYS A 89 10.26 -5.92 18.88
N ASN A 90 10.21 -6.84 17.93
CA ASN A 90 11.37 -7.44 17.26
C ASN A 90 11.70 -6.76 15.92
N PHE A 91 11.18 -5.56 15.68
CA PHE A 91 11.52 -4.75 14.51
C PHE A 91 13.02 -4.70 14.25
N ARG A 92 13.41 -4.99 13.00
CA ARG A 92 14.79 -5.05 12.50
C ARG A 92 15.71 -6.05 13.19
N GLN A 93 15.16 -6.99 13.96
CA GLN A 93 15.94 -8.07 14.56
C GLN A 93 16.04 -9.27 13.60
N MET A 94 17.15 -9.99 13.69
CA MET A 94 17.40 -11.17 12.84
C MET A 94 16.30 -12.21 13.03
N GLY A 95 15.69 -12.64 11.92
CA GLY A 95 14.62 -13.64 11.90
C GLY A 95 13.22 -13.13 12.26
N SER A 96 13.05 -11.84 12.58
CA SER A 96 11.70 -11.27 12.76
C SER A 96 10.94 -11.15 11.45
N LYS A 97 9.61 -11.26 11.52
CA LYS A 97 8.68 -10.92 10.44
C LYS A 97 8.58 -9.42 10.15
N THR A 98 9.22 -8.56 10.94
CA THR A 98 9.22 -7.09 10.78
C THR A 98 10.60 -6.57 10.41
N ALA A 99 10.99 -6.86 9.16
CA ALA A 99 12.26 -6.45 8.59
C ALA A 99 12.40 -4.91 8.48
N GLY A 100 13.58 -4.43 8.09
CA GLY A 100 13.82 -2.98 7.99
C GLY A 100 12.99 -2.29 6.92
N HIS A 101 12.62 -3.02 5.88
CA HIS A 101 11.69 -2.66 4.81
C HIS A 101 10.68 -3.80 4.64
N PRO A 102 9.46 -3.56 4.11
CA PRO A 102 8.45 -4.60 3.93
C PRO A 102 8.93 -5.71 2.99
N GLU A 103 8.69 -6.97 3.35
CA GLU A 103 9.06 -8.13 2.55
C GLU A 103 7.86 -9.07 2.38
N LYS A 104 7.39 -9.23 1.13
CA LYS A 104 6.16 -9.99 0.82
C LYS A 104 6.16 -11.42 1.34
N HIS A 105 7.30 -12.10 1.18
CA HIS A 105 7.43 -13.51 1.51
C HIS A 105 7.53 -13.77 3.02
N LEU A 106 7.60 -12.71 3.83
CA LEU A 106 7.92 -12.78 5.25
C LEU A 106 6.76 -12.27 6.13
N THR A 107 6.16 -11.14 5.76
CA THR A 107 5.13 -10.48 6.58
C THR A 107 3.73 -10.66 5.98
N PRO A 108 2.77 -11.30 6.68
CA PRO A 108 1.39 -11.40 6.21
C PRO A 108 0.77 -10.02 5.97
N GLY A 109 0.13 -9.83 4.80
CA GLY A 109 -0.49 -8.56 4.41
C GLY A 109 0.45 -7.55 3.74
N VAL A 110 1.73 -7.87 3.58
CA VAL A 110 2.64 -7.09 2.72
C VAL A 110 2.50 -7.58 1.26
N GLU A 111 1.97 -6.72 0.40
CA GLU A 111 1.65 -7.08 -1.00
C GLU A 111 2.88 -7.30 -1.90
N MET A 112 3.95 -6.56 -1.63
CA MET A 112 5.22 -6.62 -2.35
C MET A 112 6.39 -6.20 -1.45
N THR A 113 7.60 -6.62 -1.81
CA THR A 113 8.81 -6.10 -1.17
C THR A 113 9.11 -4.69 -1.68
N THR A 114 9.15 -3.70 -0.79
CA THR A 114 9.55 -2.32 -1.10
C THR A 114 10.82 -1.93 -0.34
N GLY A 115 11.33 -0.73 -0.59
CA GLY A 115 12.60 -0.24 -0.04
C GLY A 115 13.40 0.54 -1.08
N PRO A 116 13.69 -0.07 -2.26
CA PRO A 116 14.11 0.69 -3.43
C PRO A 116 12.97 1.63 -3.87
N LEU A 117 13.22 2.93 -3.79
CA LEU A 117 12.22 3.96 -4.07
C LEU A 117 11.71 3.88 -5.52
N GLY A 118 10.47 4.29 -5.75
CA GLY A 118 9.80 4.28 -7.06
C GLY A 118 9.29 2.92 -7.53
N GLN A 119 9.86 1.80 -7.05
CA GLN A 119 9.44 0.45 -7.45
C GLN A 119 8.03 0.10 -6.93
N GLY A 120 7.66 0.57 -5.74
CA GLY A 120 6.31 0.37 -5.21
C GLY A 120 5.26 1.09 -6.05
N PHE A 121 5.54 2.33 -6.44
CA PHE A 121 4.75 3.11 -7.39
C PHE A 121 4.51 2.32 -8.68
N ALA A 122 5.59 1.85 -9.32
CA ALA A 122 5.50 1.17 -10.61
C ALA A 122 4.82 -0.21 -10.51
N THR A 123 5.08 -0.97 -9.45
CA THR A 123 4.47 -2.28 -9.25
C THR A 123 2.96 -2.16 -9.02
N GLY A 124 2.49 -1.13 -8.31
CA GLY A 124 1.06 -0.90 -8.15
C GLY A 124 0.35 -0.53 -9.47
N VAL A 125 1.04 0.09 -10.43
CA VAL A 125 0.52 0.23 -11.81
C VAL A 125 0.29 -1.16 -12.42
N GLY A 126 1.23 -2.08 -12.27
CA GLY A 126 1.09 -3.46 -12.71
C GLY A 126 -0.08 -4.20 -12.04
N MET A 127 -0.29 -4.00 -10.73
CA MET A 127 -1.42 -4.61 -10.00
C MET A 127 -2.77 -4.10 -10.53
N ALA A 128 -2.90 -2.79 -10.78
CA ALA A 128 -4.12 -2.22 -11.33
C ALA A 128 -4.34 -2.59 -12.81
N MET A 129 -3.28 -2.75 -13.60
CA MET A 129 -3.38 -3.32 -14.95
C MET A 129 -3.94 -4.75 -14.91
N ALA A 130 -3.46 -5.57 -13.98
CA ALA A 130 -3.95 -6.93 -13.79
C ALA A 130 -5.42 -6.94 -13.35
N GLU A 131 -5.81 -6.10 -12.40
CA GLU A 131 -7.22 -5.94 -11.99
C GLU A 131 -8.10 -5.58 -13.18
N LYS A 132 -7.75 -4.54 -13.95
CA LYS A 132 -8.54 -4.07 -15.09
C LYS A 132 -8.65 -5.12 -16.19
N PHE A 133 -7.57 -5.85 -16.46
CA PHE A 133 -7.56 -6.95 -17.42
C PHE A 133 -8.45 -8.11 -16.98
N MET A 134 -8.28 -8.57 -15.73
CA MET A 134 -9.06 -9.67 -15.17
C MET A 134 -10.54 -9.30 -15.08
N ALA A 135 -10.87 -8.08 -14.65
CA ALA A 135 -12.23 -7.55 -14.64
C ALA A 135 -12.84 -7.53 -16.05
N GLY A 136 -12.11 -7.04 -17.05
CA GLY A 136 -12.60 -7.02 -18.45
C GLY A 136 -12.81 -8.40 -19.06
N LYS A 137 -12.07 -9.41 -18.60
CA LYS A 137 -12.17 -10.80 -19.08
C LYS A 137 -13.24 -11.61 -18.35
N PHE A 138 -13.38 -11.45 -17.04
CA PHE A 138 -14.19 -12.34 -16.20
C PHE A 138 -15.44 -11.71 -15.59
N ASN A 139 -15.56 -10.37 -15.55
CA ASN A 139 -16.82 -9.77 -15.12
C ASN A 139 -17.87 -9.89 -16.23
N THR A 140 -19.14 -9.93 -15.81
CA THR A 140 -20.30 -9.87 -16.70
C THR A 140 -21.15 -8.66 -16.35
N SER A 141 -22.22 -8.42 -17.10
CA SER A 141 -23.21 -7.39 -16.76
C SER A 141 -23.90 -7.63 -15.41
N GLN A 142 -23.86 -8.87 -14.89
CA GLN A 142 -24.54 -9.27 -13.65
C GLN A 142 -23.56 -9.56 -12.51
N HIS A 143 -22.30 -9.92 -12.80
CA HIS A 143 -21.33 -10.35 -11.80
C HIS A 143 -20.02 -9.58 -11.93
N LYS A 144 -19.59 -8.96 -10.83
CA LYS A 144 -18.29 -8.31 -10.69
C LYS A 144 -17.41 -9.08 -9.72
N ILE A 145 -16.80 -10.17 -10.20
CA ILE A 145 -15.95 -11.03 -9.35
C ILE A 145 -14.53 -10.48 -9.18
N VAL A 146 -14.13 -9.54 -10.04
CA VAL A 146 -12.91 -8.74 -9.88
C VAL A 146 -13.32 -7.27 -9.81
N ASP A 147 -13.29 -6.69 -8.62
CA ASP A 147 -13.76 -5.34 -8.35
C ASP A 147 -13.04 -4.72 -7.14
N HIS A 148 -11.72 -4.54 -7.24
CA HIS A 148 -10.91 -4.01 -6.14
C HIS A 148 -10.03 -2.83 -6.56
N TYR A 149 -9.63 -2.04 -5.58
CA TYR A 149 -8.74 -0.89 -5.75
C TYR A 149 -7.28 -1.26 -5.49
N THR A 150 -6.38 -0.44 -6.03
CA THR A 150 -4.96 -0.43 -5.68
C THR A 150 -4.60 0.90 -5.06
N TYR A 151 -4.23 0.86 -3.79
CA TYR A 151 -3.74 2.00 -3.03
C TYR A 151 -2.23 1.94 -2.87
N ALA A 152 -1.58 3.10 -2.86
CA ALA A 152 -0.20 3.20 -2.41
C ALA A 152 0.04 4.47 -1.60
N ILE A 153 0.96 4.38 -0.63
CA ILE A 153 1.61 5.56 -0.07
C ILE A 153 2.96 5.75 -0.75
N VAL A 154 3.19 6.94 -1.31
CA VAL A 154 4.40 7.32 -2.03
C VAL A 154 5.01 8.57 -1.40
N SER A 155 6.31 8.78 -1.60
CA SER A 155 7.06 9.88 -1.01
C SER A 155 7.73 10.76 -2.06
N ASP A 156 8.35 11.87 -1.64
CA ASP A 156 9.23 12.67 -2.49
C ASP A 156 10.28 11.81 -3.20
N GLY A 157 10.91 10.88 -2.46
CA GLY A 157 11.92 9.98 -3.01
C GLY A 157 11.37 9.06 -4.10
N ASP A 158 10.14 8.55 -3.95
CA ASP A 158 9.49 7.77 -5.01
C ASP A 158 9.23 8.62 -6.25
N LEU A 159 8.82 9.87 -6.07
CA LEU A 159 8.46 10.79 -7.15
C LEU A 159 9.64 11.44 -7.86
N MET A 160 10.86 11.32 -7.33
CA MET A 160 12.12 11.68 -7.99
C MET A 160 12.67 10.55 -8.88
N GLU A 161 12.32 9.30 -8.57
CA GLU A 161 12.82 8.15 -9.29
C GLU A 161 12.18 8.03 -10.68
N GLY A 162 12.99 7.95 -11.73
CA GLY A 162 12.54 7.97 -13.12
C GLY A 162 11.51 6.87 -13.45
N ILE A 163 11.60 5.71 -12.81
CA ILE A 163 10.65 4.61 -12.97
C ILE A 163 9.21 5.01 -12.59
N SER A 164 9.04 5.91 -11.62
CA SER A 164 7.72 6.43 -11.25
C SER A 164 7.12 7.29 -12.36
N HIS A 165 7.95 8.03 -13.12
CA HIS A 165 7.49 8.84 -14.25
C HIS A 165 7.03 7.97 -15.41
N GLU A 166 7.80 6.93 -15.74
CA GLU A 166 7.42 5.95 -16.78
C GLU A 166 6.08 5.29 -16.44
N ALA A 167 5.96 4.80 -15.21
CA ALA A 167 4.76 4.13 -14.74
C ALA A 167 3.57 5.09 -14.64
N ALA A 168 3.77 6.33 -14.18
CA ALA A 168 2.71 7.34 -14.08
C ALA A 168 2.16 7.72 -15.46
N SER A 169 3.06 7.92 -16.43
CA SER A 169 2.66 8.18 -17.82
C SER A 169 1.85 7.02 -18.39
N LEU A 170 2.27 5.78 -18.14
CA LEU A 170 1.55 4.60 -18.62
C LEU A 170 0.17 4.45 -17.94
N ALA A 171 0.08 4.62 -16.63
CA ALA A 171 -1.16 4.50 -15.88
C ALA A 171 -2.22 5.51 -16.31
N GLY A 172 -1.80 6.75 -16.56
CA GLY A 172 -2.68 7.80 -17.09
C GLY A 172 -3.16 7.48 -18.51
N HIS A 173 -2.26 7.04 -19.39
CA HIS A 173 -2.62 6.58 -20.73
C HIS A 173 -3.64 5.42 -20.71
N LEU A 174 -3.44 4.45 -19.80
CA LEU A 174 -4.30 3.28 -19.65
C LEU A 174 -5.60 3.57 -18.86
N GLN A 175 -5.80 4.78 -18.35
CA GLN A 175 -6.98 5.19 -17.60
C GLN A 175 -7.30 4.23 -16.44
N LEU A 176 -6.31 3.99 -15.57
CA LEU A 176 -6.44 3.06 -14.44
C LEU A 176 -7.22 3.70 -13.27
N GLY A 177 -8.53 3.89 -13.44
CA GLY A 177 -9.42 4.59 -12.49
C GLY A 177 -9.53 4.00 -11.08
N LYS A 178 -9.07 2.77 -10.87
CA LYS A 178 -9.03 2.12 -9.55
C LYS A 178 -7.67 2.22 -8.85
N MET A 179 -6.77 3.06 -9.35
CA MET A 179 -5.54 3.43 -8.66
C MET A 179 -5.72 4.72 -7.87
N ILE A 180 -5.40 4.67 -6.57
CA ILE A 180 -5.47 5.83 -5.69
C ILE A 180 -4.18 5.91 -4.88
N TYR A 181 -3.28 6.80 -5.27
CA TYR A 181 -2.02 7.00 -4.57
C TYR A 181 -2.09 8.20 -3.64
N LEU A 182 -1.58 8.03 -2.42
CA LEU A 182 -1.51 9.03 -1.36
C LEU A 182 -0.05 9.45 -1.22
N TYR A 183 0.26 10.66 -1.66
CA TYR A 183 1.61 11.18 -1.66
C TYR A 183 1.87 11.95 -0.35
N ASP A 184 2.80 11.44 0.44
CA ASP A 184 3.35 12.09 1.64
C ASP A 184 4.20 13.30 1.23
N ALA A 185 3.57 14.47 1.13
CA ALA A 185 4.17 15.72 0.68
C ALA A 185 4.65 16.55 1.87
N ASN A 186 5.70 16.06 2.55
CA ASN A 186 6.22 16.62 3.80
C ASN A 186 7.39 17.62 3.62
N SER A 187 7.83 17.85 2.39
CA SER A 187 8.90 18.81 2.03
C SER A 187 10.31 18.46 2.54
N ILE A 188 10.56 17.21 2.97
CA ILE A 188 11.84 16.76 3.51
C ILE A 188 12.31 15.48 2.81
N SER A 189 13.60 15.48 2.43
CA SER A 189 14.34 14.30 2.00
C SER A 189 15.45 13.96 3.02
N ILE A 190 16.26 12.93 2.74
CA ILE A 190 17.40 12.55 3.58
C ILE A 190 18.37 13.73 3.80
N ASP A 191 18.65 14.50 2.74
CA ASP A 191 19.66 15.58 2.77
C ASP A 191 19.13 16.91 3.33
N GLY A 192 17.85 16.99 3.69
CA GLY A 192 17.23 18.22 4.20
C GLY A 192 15.96 18.62 3.44
N SER A 193 15.75 19.93 3.32
CA SER A 193 14.63 20.48 2.56
C SER A 193 14.62 19.92 1.14
N ARG A 194 13.43 19.52 0.69
CA ARG A 194 13.14 19.11 -0.68
C ARG A 194 13.60 20.17 -1.71
N ASP A 195 13.56 21.46 -1.36
CA ASP A 195 13.94 22.57 -2.25
C ASP A 195 15.40 22.51 -2.74
N LEU A 196 16.25 21.73 -2.06
CA LEU A 196 17.65 21.54 -2.47
C LEU A 196 17.78 20.76 -3.78
N SER A 197 16.81 19.88 -4.10
CA SER A 197 16.95 18.93 -5.21
C SER A 197 15.66 18.63 -5.98
N PHE A 198 14.49 19.03 -5.48
CA PHE A 198 13.20 18.69 -6.09
C PHE A 198 12.22 19.87 -6.03
N THR A 199 12.29 20.77 -6.99
CA THR A 199 11.48 22.02 -7.04
C THR A 199 10.39 22.02 -8.12
N GLU A 200 10.19 20.89 -8.79
CA GLU A 200 9.11 20.75 -9.77
C GLU A 200 7.71 20.74 -9.12
N ASP A 201 6.69 20.99 -9.95
CA ASP A 201 5.30 21.01 -9.54
C ASP A 201 4.66 19.63 -9.77
N PRO A 202 4.47 18.80 -8.71
CA PRO A 202 3.88 17.48 -8.85
C PRO A 202 2.43 17.55 -9.34
N VAL A 203 1.68 18.61 -9.02
CA VAL A 203 0.29 18.77 -9.49
C VAL A 203 0.28 18.85 -11.00
N LYS A 204 1.01 19.80 -11.56
CA LYS A 204 1.06 19.99 -13.02
C LYS A 204 1.62 18.77 -13.74
N ARG A 205 2.61 18.10 -13.15
CA ARG A 205 3.18 16.88 -13.75
C ARG A 205 2.16 15.75 -13.84
N PHE A 206 1.44 15.47 -12.76
CA PHE A 206 0.45 14.39 -12.76
C PHE A 206 -0.79 14.74 -13.60
N GLU A 207 -1.22 16.00 -13.61
CA GLU A 207 -2.25 16.47 -14.55
C GLU A 207 -1.82 16.25 -16.00
N ALA A 208 -0.55 16.53 -16.35
CA ALA A 208 -0.01 16.30 -17.69
C ALA A 208 0.03 14.81 -18.08
N TYR A 209 0.18 13.89 -17.11
CA TYR A 209 0.04 12.46 -17.34
C TYR A 209 -1.42 12.00 -17.49
N GLY A 210 -2.39 12.86 -17.23
CA GLY A 210 -3.82 12.51 -17.30
C GLY A 210 -4.38 11.94 -16.00
N TRP A 211 -3.78 12.24 -14.86
CA TRP A 211 -4.27 11.82 -13.55
C TRP A 211 -5.33 12.78 -13.00
N HIS A 212 -6.17 12.28 -12.11
CA HIS A 212 -6.97 13.10 -11.22
C HIS A 212 -6.11 13.49 -10.01
N VAL A 213 -5.94 14.79 -9.79
CA VAL A 213 -5.04 15.32 -8.76
C VAL A 213 -5.84 16.10 -7.73
N GLN A 214 -5.56 15.84 -6.45
CA GLN A 214 -6.15 16.54 -5.32
C GLN A 214 -5.05 16.98 -4.36
N GLU A 215 -5.26 18.06 -3.63
CA GLU A 215 -4.39 18.49 -2.53
C GLU A 215 -5.22 18.64 -1.26
N ILE A 216 -4.71 18.15 -0.15
CA ILE A 216 -5.38 18.19 1.15
C ILE A 216 -4.39 18.48 2.29
N ASP A 217 -4.91 18.94 3.42
CA ASP A 217 -4.22 18.80 4.70
C ASP A 217 -4.22 17.32 5.13
N GLY A 218 -3.05 16.71 5.21
CA GLY A 218 -2.87 15.30 5.59
C GLY A 218 -3.12 15.01 7.06
N HIS A 219 -3.47 16.01 7.87
CA HIS A 219 -3.88 15.87 9.27
C HIS A 219 -5.37 16.19 9.49
N ASP A 220 -6.12 16.54 8.44
CA ASP A 220 -7.56 16.77 8.49
C ASP A 220 -8.33 15.53 8.01
N HIS A 221 -8.92 14.79 8.95
CA HIS A 221 -9.65 13.54 8.66
C HIS A 221 -10.79 13.73 7.66
N ALA A 222 -11.49 14.87 7.70
CA ALA A 222 -12.60 15.13 6.80
C ALA A 222 -12.12 15.36 5.36
N GLN A 223 -11.00 16.07 5.18
CA GLN A 223 -10.40 16.25 3.86
C GLN A 223 -9.85 14.94 3.29
N ILE A 224 -9.23 14.09 4.13
CA ILE A 224 -8.74 12.77 3.72
C ILE A 224 -9.91 11.89 3.24
N GLU A 225 -10.99 11.82 4.01
CA GLU A 225 -12.19 11.06 3.65
C GLU A 225 -12.82 11.55 2.35
N ASP A 226 -13.01 12.86 2.21
CA ASP A 226 -13.58 13.46 0.99
C ASP A 226 -12.70 13.20 -0.23
N ALA A 227 -11.38 13.32 -0.10
CA ALA A 227 -10.44 13.08 -1.20
C ALA A 227 -10.44 11.61 -1.67
N ILE A 228 -10.47 10.64 -0.76
CA ILE A 228 -10.55 9.23 -1.13
C ILE A 228 -11.90 8.91 -1.79
N ASN A 229 -13.01 9.45 -1.28
CA ASN A 229 -14.33 9.28 -1.92
C ASN A 229 -14.37 9.85 -3.34
N LYS A 230 -13.82 11.05 -3.55
CA LYS A 230 -13.70 11.67 -4.88
C LYS A 230 -12.82 10.84 -5.81
N ALA A 231 -11.71 10.30 -5.28
CA ALA A 231 -10.83 9.43 -6.05
C ALA A 231 -11.51 8.12 -6.47
N GLN A 232 -12.26 7.46 -5.58
CA GLN A 232 -13.05 6.26 -5.91
C GLN A 232 -14.19 6.57 -6.91
N SER A 233 -14.71 7.79 -6.91
CA SER A 233 -15.76 8.24 -7.84
C SER A 233 -15.22 8.55 -9.25
N GLU A 234 -13.92 8.77 -9.40
CA GLU A 234 -13.27 9.06 -10.67
C GLU A 234 -12.81 7.78 -11.36
N ALA A 235 -13.72 7.16 -12.11
CA ALA A 235 -13.46 5.89 -12.78
C ALA A 235 -12.61 6.00 -14.06
N SER A 236 -12.39 7.22 -14.60
CA SER A 236 -11.74 7.41 -15.91
C SER A 236 -10.24 7.73 -15.82
N LYS A 237 -9.72 8.02 -14.62
CA LYS A 237 -8.33 8.42 -14.41
C LYS A 237 -7.75 7.82 -13.13
N PRO A 238 -6.48 7.39 -13.12
CA PRO A 238 -5.81 7.13 -11.86
C PRO A 238 -5.77 8.42 -11.02
N SER A 239 -5.85 8.28 -9.70
CA SER A 239 -5.87 9.40 -8.76
C SER A 239 -4.58 9.48 -7.95
N ILE A 240 -4.08 10.71 -7.76
CA ILE A 240 -3.06 11.03 -6.76
C ILE A 240 -3.58 12.13 -5.83
N VAL A 241 -3.54 11.85 -4.54
CA VAL A 241 -3.88 12.80 -3.48
C VAL A 241 -2.59 13.26 -2.83
N ILE A 242 -2.28 14.53 -2.97
CA ILE A 242 -1.13 15.17 -2.35
C ILE A 242 -1.51 15.52 -0.91
N CYS A 243 -1.05 14.71 0.02
CA CYS A 243 -1.28 14.88 1.45
C CYS A 243 -0.18 15.79 2.01
N ARG A 244 -0.52 17.05 2.33
CA ARG A 244 0.43 17.96 2.98
C ARG A 244 0.56 17.55 4.45
N THR A 245 1.74 17.06 4.82
CA THR A 245 2.01 16.46 6.13
C THR A 245 3.25 17.09 6.75
N HIS A 246 3.46 16.80 8.03
CA HIS A 246 4.69 17.13 8.74
C HIS A 246 5.47 15.85 9.06
N ILE A 247 6.70 15.75 8.55
CA ILE A 247 7.56 14.61 8.90
C ILE A 247 7.90 14.68 10.40
N GLY A 248 7.79 13.56 11.12
CA GLY A 248 8.01 13.55 12.56
C GLY A 248 7.00 14.39 13.34
N PHE A 249 5.78 14.56 12.79
CA PHE A 249 4.69 15.34 13.39
C PHE A 249 4.59 15.16 14.91
N GLY A 250 4.54 16.23 15.68
CA GLY A 250 4.44 16.21 17.15
C GLY A 250 5.75 16.05 17.90
N SER A 251 6.87 15.72 17.23
CA SER A 251 8.21 15.73 17.82
C SER A 251 8.70 17.16 18.00
N PRO A 252 8.80 17.72 19.22
CA PRO A 252 9.05 19.15 19.40
C PRO A 252 10.36 19.66 18.79
N ASN A 253 11.40 18.83 18.72
CA ASN A 253 12.72 19.22 18.24
C ASN A 253 13.09 18.60 16.89
N LYS A 254 12.33 17.62 16.39
CA LYS A 254 12.66 16.90 15.14
C LYS A 254 11.56 16.96 14.07
N GLN A 255 10.38 17.50 14.35
CA GLN A 255 9.37 17.72 13.32
C GLN A 255 9.92 18.62 12.20
N ASP A 256 9.54 18.33 10.95
CA ASP A 256 9.92 19.10 9.76
C ASP A 256 11.44 19.19 9.55
N SER A 257 12.16 18.19 10.06
CA SER A 257 13.61 18.09 9.98
C SER A 257 14.03 16.73 9.45
N ALA A 258 15.03 16.71 8.57
CA ALA A 258 15.66 15.48 8.07
C ALA A 258 16.20 14.57 9.20
N SER A 259 16.46 15.12 10.39
CA SER A 259 16.86 14.34 11.56
C SER A 259 15.79 13.35 12.06
N SER A 260 14.52 13.56 11.71
CA SER A 260 13.43 12.61 11.96
C SER A 260 13.28 11.53 10.88
N HIS A 261 13.98 11.66 9.76
CA HIS A 261 13.80 10.76 8.62
C HIS A 261 14.30 9.33 8.93
N GLY A 262 15.60 9.17 9.23
CA GLY A 262 16.25 7.85 9.24
C GLY A 262 16.97 7.46 10.51
N SER A 263 16.64 8.10 11.64
CA SER A 263 17.23 7.76 12.94
C SER A 263 16.18 7.72 14.03
N PRO A 264 16.37 6.90 15.09
CA PRO A 264 15.54 6.97 16.28
C PRO A 264 15.43 8.40 16.83
N LEU A 265 14.26 8.75 17.36
CA LEU A 265 14.06 10.08 17.93
C LEU A 265 14.97 10.32 19.14
N GLY A 266 15.24 9.30 19.94
CA GLY A 266 15.90 9.39 21.24
C GLY A 266 14.86 9.33 22.37
N GLU A 267 15.25 8.74 23.50
CA GLU A 267 14.35 8.52 24.65
C GLU A 267 13.73 9.83 25.18
N ASP A 268 14.53 10.89 25.32
CA ASP A 268 14.05 12.19 25.78
C ASP A 268 13.03 12.81 24.81
N GLU A 269 13.30 12.70 23.51
CA GLU A 269 12.41 13.23 22.47
C GLU A 269 11.09 12.44 22.41
N ILE A 270 11.13 11.12 22.61
CA ILE A 270 9.93 10.28 22.71
C ILE A 270 9.07 10.67 23.90
N VAL A 271 9.67 10.93 25.06
CA VAL A 271 8.95 11.42 26.25
C VAL A 271 8.26 12.76 25.96
N LEU A 272 8.96 13.69 25.31
CA LEU A 272 8.40 14.99 24.93
C LEU A 272 7.27 14.84 23.90
N THR A 273 7.47 14.00 22.89
CA THR A 273 6.48 13.69 21.84
C THR A 273 5.22 13.07 22.44
N LYS A 274 5.35 12.08 23.33
CA LYS A 274 4.22 11.46 24.05
C LYS A 274 3.45 12.49 24.86
N LYS A 275 4.14 13.35 25.61
CA LYS A 275 3.50 14.45 26.36
C LYS A 275 2.72 15.39 25.43
N GLY A 276 3.28 15.75 24.28
CA GLY A 276 2.61 16.57 23.27
C GLY A 276 1.31 15.96 22.75
N TYR A 277 1.27 14.63 22.59
CA TYR A 277 0.07 13.89 22.21
C TYR A 277 -0.93 13.65 23.35
N GLY A 278 -0.61 14.03 24.59
CA GLY A 278 -1.39 13.65 25.77
C GLY A 278 -1.28 12.14 26.10
N TRP A 279 -0.19 11.50 25.66
CA TRP A 279 0.11 10.09 25.90
C TRP A 279 1.00 9.92 27.14
N ASP A 280 0.85 8.80 27.84
CA ASP A 280 1.68 8.49 29.02
C ASP A 280 3.14 8.26 28.60
N PRO A 281 4.09 9.11 29.03
CA PRO A 281 5.48 9.04 28.58
C PRO A 281 6.21 7.77 29.02
N GLU A 282 5.79 7.12 30.11
CA GLU A 282 6.45 5.94 30.66
C GLU A 282 6.04 4.65 29.94
N LYS A 283 4.89 4.67 29.26
CA LYS A 283 4.35 3.48 28.59
C LYS A 283 5.05 3.24 27.26
N LYS A 284 5.63 2.04 27.09
CA LYS A 284 6.22 1.57 25.84
C LYS A 284 5.36 0.47 25.23
N PHE A 285 5.17 0.50 23.90
CA PHE A 285 4.34 -0.46 23.17
C PHE A 285 2.91 -0.59 23.72
N PHE A 286 2.37 0.49 24.28
CA PHE A 286 1.04 0.51 24.85
C PHE A 286 -0.02 0.66 23.76
N ILE A 287 -1.07 -0.14 23.87
CA ILE A 287 -2.21 -0.11 22.96
C ILE A 287 -3.46 0.05 23.84
N PRO A 288 -4.15 1.20 23.81
CA PRO A 288 -5.43 1.38 24.48
C PRO A 288 -6.45 0.36 23.96
N GLU A 289 -7.25 -0.22 24.86
CA GLU A 289 -8.24 -1.24 24.50
C GLU A 289 -9.30 -0.69 23.55
N GLU A 290 -9.74 0.55 23.77
CA GLU A 290 -10.70 1.25 22.94
C GLU A 290 -10.17 1.54 21.52
N ALA A 291 -8.88 1.85 21.38
CA ALA A 291 -8.26 2.05 20.06
C ALA A 291 -8.11 0.71 19.34
N LEU A 292 -7.66 -0.33 20.05
CA LEU A 292 -7.57 -1.68 19.49
C LEU A 292 -8.93 -2.19 19.02
N ALA A 293 -10.00 -1.94 19.78
CA ALA A 293 -11.36 -2.34 19.41
C ALA A 293 -11.77 -1.78 18.04
N VAL A 294 -11.48 -0.49 17.77
CA VAL A 294 -11.75 0.15 16.46
C VAL A 294 -11.05 -0.58 15.32
N PHE A 295 -9.73 -0.82 15.44
CA PHE A 295 -9.01 -1.52 14.38
C PHE A 295 -9.44 -2.99 14.22
N ARG A 296 -9.87 -3.65 15.30
CA ARG A 296 -10.33 -5.04 15.27
C ARG A 296 -11.69 -5.20 14.60
N GLU A 297 -12.45 -4.12 14.37
CA GLU A 297 -13.64 -4.16 13.51
C GLU A 297 -13.31 -4.62 12.08
N GLU A 298 -12.09 -4.36 11.59
CA GLU A 298 -11.65 -4.79 10.25
C GLU A 298 -11.61 -6.31 10.08
N VAL A 299 -11.45 -7.07 11.17
CA VAL A 299 -11.60 -8.55 11.11
C VAL A 299 -13.03 -8.92 10.72
N VAL A 300 -14.02 -8.31 11.38
CA VAL A 300 -15.44 -8.62 11.15
C VAL A 300 -15.89 -8.10 9.78
N LYS A 301 -15.51 -6.87 9.41
CA LYS A 301 -15.80 -6.30 8.09
C LYS A 301 -15.17 -7.11 6.95
N GLY A 302 -13.93 -7.55 7.15
CA GLY A 302 -13.20 -8.36 6.19
C GLY A 302 -13.82 -9.73 5.94
N GLU A 303 -14.15 -10.45 7.02
CA GLU A 303 -14.86 -11.74 6.93
C GLU A 303 -16.21 -11.60 6.22
N ALA A 304 -16.99 -10.56 6.54
CA ALA A 304 -18.27 -10.29 5.89
C ALA A 304 -18.12 -9.95 4.39
N SER A 305 -17.11 -9.15 4.05
CA SER A 305 -16.82 -8.75 2.66
C SER A 305 -16.40 -9.95 1.81
N GLU A 306 -15.51 -10.79 2.35
CA GLU A 306 -15.07 -12.01 1.66
C GLU A 306 -16.21 -13.03 1.56
N SER A 307 -17.04 -13.20 2.60
CA SER A 307 -18.22 -14.07 2.53
C SER A 307 -19.17 -13.64 1.41
N THR A 308 -19.43 -12.33 1.30
CA THR A 308 -20.27 -11.76 0.23
C THR A 308 -19.67 -12.05 -1.15
N TRP A 309 -18.35 -11.94 -1.28
CA TRP A 309 -17.65 -12.26 -2.52
C TRP A 309 -17.69 -13.76 -2.85
N ASN A 310 -17.60 -14.64 -1.85
CA ASN A 310 -17.73 -16.09 -2.03
C ASN A 310 -19.13 -16.49 -2.51
N ASP A 311 -20.18 -15.84 -1.98
CA ASP A 311 -21.56 -16.05 -2.46
C ASP A 311 -21.71 -15.57 -3.90
N LEU A 312 -21.17 -14.39 -4.24
CA LEU A 312 -21.13 -13.88 -5.61
C LEU A 312 -20.42 -14.85 -6.55
N LEU A 313 -19.26 -15.39 -6.15
CA LEU A 313 -18.48 -16.33 -6.94
C LEU A 313 -19.21 -17.66 -7.12
N THR A 314 -20.00 -18.10 -6.12
CA THR A 314 -20.82 -19.31 -6.21
C THR A 314 -21.95 -19.13 -7.22
N ASN A 315 -22.65 -18.00 -7.18
CA ASN A 315 -23.69 -17.68 -8.17
C ASN A 315 -23.10 -17.58 -9.58
N TYR A 316 -21.98 -16.88 -9.71
CA TYR A 316 -21.23 -16.76 -10.96
C TYR A 316 -20.83 -18.12 -11.54
N GLN A 317 -20.41 -19.09 -10.72
CA GLN A 317 -20.11 -20.44 -11.18
C GLN A 317 -21.32 -21.20 -11.72
N SER A 318 -22.50 -20.99 -11.12
CA SER A 318 -23.72 -21.66 -11.56
C SER A 318 -24.25 -21.11 -12.89
N GLU A 319 -24.04 -19.81 -13.15
CA GLU A 319 -24.53 -19.12 -14.35
C GLU A 319 -23.49 -19.06 -15.49
N GLN A 320 -22.19 -19.02 -15.16
CA GLN A 320 -21.08 -18.83 -16.10
C GLN A 320 -19.99 -19.90 -15.93
N ASN A 321 -20.39 -21.18 -15.88
CA ASN A 321 -19.54 -22.31 -15.51
C ASN A 321 -18.16 -22.32 -16.20
N ALA A 322 -18.11 -22.22 -17.54
CA ALA A 322 -16.85 -22.25 -18.28
C ALA A 322 -15.92 -21.07 -17.94
N LEU A 323 -16.47 -19.86 -17.84
CA LEU A 323 -15.71 -18.66 -17.51
C LEU A 323 -15.24 -18.68 -16.06
N ALA A 324 -16.00 -19.29 -15.15
CA ALA A 324 -15.61 -19.51 -13.77
C ALA A 324 -14.53 -20.58 -13.58
N GLN A 325 -14.56 -21.65 -14.39
CA GLN A 325 -13.48 -22.64 -14.44
C GLN A 325 -12.18 -22.01 -14.94
N GLU A 326 -12.24 -21.23 -16.01
CA GLU A 326 -11.09 -20.49 -16.54
C GLU A 326 -10.53 -19.50 -15.49
N PHE A 327 -11.41 -18.73 -14.83
CA PHE A 327 -11.01 -17.81 -13.75
C PHE A 327 -10.28 -18.55 -12.63
N LYS A 328 -10.84 -19.65 -12.12
CA LYS A 328 -10.23 -20.47 -11.06
C LYS A 328 -8.86 -21.00 -11.47
N SER A 329 -8.76 -21.55 -12.69
CA SER A 329 -7.50 -22.03 -13.24
C SER A 329 -6.43 -20.94 -13.25
N TRP A 330 -6.77 -19.71 -13.66
CA TRP A 330 -5.83 -18.60 -13.71
C TRP A 330 -5.36 -18.17 -12.32
N ILE A 331 -6.26 -18.01 -11.35
CA ILE A 331 -5.89 -17.58 -10.00
C ILE A 331 -5.13 -18.68 -9.22
N ASN A 332 -5.36 -19.95 -9.55
CA ASN A 332 -4.65 -21.10 -9.01
C ASN A 332 -3.34 -21.42 -9.75
N ARG A 333 -3.04 -20.71 -10.85
CA ARG A 333 -1.86 -20.92 -11.71
C ARG A 333 -1.81 -22.32 -12.32
N GLU A 334 -2.98 -22.85 -12.69
CA GLU A 334 -3.10 -24.15 -13.37
C GLU A 334 -2.76 -23.99 -14.86
N LEU A 335 -1.88 -24.84 -15.38
CA LEU A 335 -1.53 -24.90 -16.80
C LEU A 335 -2.38 -25.96 -17.51
N PRO A 336 -2.69 -25.79 -18.81
CA PRO A 336 -3.41 -26.80 -19.56
C PRO A 336 -2.60 -28.11 -19.64
N GLU A 337 -3.26 -29.25 -19.43
CA GLU A 337 -2.62 -30.58 -19.45
C GLU A 337 -1.91 -30.87 -20.79
N ASN A 338 -2.38 -30.27 -21.88
CA ASN A 338 -1.85 -30.46 -23.22
C ASN A 338 -0.79 -29.41 -23.62
N LEU A 339 -0.20 -28.67 -22.68
CA LEU A 339 0.77 -27.59 -22.96
C LEU A 339 1.89 -28.04 -23.92
N GLU A 340 2.49 -29.21 -23.70
CA GLU A 340 3.58 -29.72 -24.56
C GLU A 340 3.13 -29.91 -26.02
N SER A 341 1.89 -30.33 -26.23
CA SER A 341 1.33 -30.50 -27.58
C SER A 341 1.00 -29.18 -28.28
N LEU A 342 0.88 -28.08 -27.53
CA LEU A 342 0.65 -26.74 -28.07
C LEU A 342 1.96 -26.07 -28.52
N LEU A 343 3.11 -26.53 -28.02
CA LEU A 343 4.40 -25.95 -28.37
C LEU A 343 4.81 -26.35 -29.81
N PRO A 344 5.28 -25.40 -30.63
CA PRO A 344 5.72 -25.70 -31.99
C PRO A 344 6.99 -26.55 -32.00
N VAL A 345 7.07 -27.48 -32.96
CA VAL A 345 8.29 -28.24 -33.27
C VAL A 345 9.02 -27.53 -34.40
N PHE A 346 10.31 -27.22 -34.19
CA PHE A 346 11.17 -26.63 -35.21
C PHE A 346 12.10 -27.71 -35.78
N GLU A 347 11.88 -28.05 -37.05
CA GLU A 347 12.72 -29.03 -37.76
C GLU A 347 14.17 -28.53 -37.93
N ALA A 348 15.09 -29.48 -38.04
CA ALA A 348 16.51 -29.17 -38.27
C ALA A 348 16.70 -28.52 -39.65
N ASP A 349 17.26 -27.31 -39.65
CA ASP A 349 17.57 -26.53 -40.85
C ASP A 349 18.98 -25.94 -40.71
N GLU A 350 19.83 -26.09 -41.73
CA GLU A 350 21.20 -25.55 -41.74
C GLU A 350 21.24 -24.02 -41.60
N LYS A 351 20.21 -23.33 -42.11
CA LYS A 351 20.03 -21.88 -41.94
C LYS A 351 19.52 -21.52 -40.55
N GLY A 352 18.78 -22.43 -39.93
CA GLY A 352 18.16 -22.26 -38.62
C GLY A 352 17.07 -21.17 -38.57
N VAL A 353 16.44 -21.04 -37.40
CA VAL A 353 15.50 -19.96 -37.08
C VAL A 353 16.12 -19.02 -36.06
N ALA A 354 15.96 -17.71 -36.25
CA ALA A 354 16.36 -16.75 -35.23
C ALA A 354 15.51 -16.97 -33.97
N SER A 355 16.14 -17.06 -32.80
CA SER A 355 15.43 -17.37 -31.54
C SER A 355 14.32 -16.37 -31.20
N ARG A 356 14.46 -15.08 -31.60
CA ARG A 356 13.38 -14.09 -31.48
C ARG A 356 12.14 -14.43 -32.32
N SER A 357 12.32 -15.02 -33.49
CA SER A 357 11.23 -15.47 -34.35
C SER A 357 10.60 -16.75 -33.84
N ALA A 358 11.43 -17.70 -33.36
CA ALA A 358 10.93 -18.90 -32.68
C ALA A 358 10.11 -18.55 -31.43
N SER A 359 10.59 -17.61 -30.61
CA SER A 359 9.83 -17.07 -29.47
C SER A 359 8.51 -16.43 -29.92
N GLY A 360 8.50 -15.67 -31.02
CA GLY A 360 7.27 -15.13 -31.60
C GLY A 360 6.28 -16.23 -32.01
N THR A 361 6.76 -17.33 -32.60
CA THR A 361 5.91 -18.49 -32.91
C THR A 361 5.40 -19.21 -31.66
N VAL A 362 6.21 -19.33 -30.61
CA VAL A 362 5.80 -19.96 -29.34
C VAL A 362 4.75 -19.13 -28.59
N LEU A 363 4.75 -17.81 -28.75
CA LEU A 363 3.80 -16.89 -28.08
C LEU A 363 2.39 -16.88 -28.70
N ASN A 364 2.23 -17.33 -29.95
CA ASN A 364 0.95 -17.36 -30.67
C ASN A 364 0.40 -18.78 -30.71
#